data_AF-A0ABD0T0E4-F1
#
_entry.id   AF-A0ABD0T0E4-F1
#
_cell.length_a   1.000
_cell.length_b   1.000
_cell.length_c   1.000
_cell.angle_alpha   90.00
_cell.angle_beta   90.00
_cell.angle_gamma   90.00
#
_symmetry.space_group_name_H-M   'P 1'
#
loop_
_entity.id
_entity.type
_entity.pdbx_description
1 polymer ?
#
loop_
_entity_poly.entity_id
_entity_poly.type
_entity_poly.pdbx_seq_one_letter_code
_entity_poly.pdbx_strand_id
1 'polypeptide(L)'
;MDNISQFQKACIKYGVPDTDLFQTTDLWDQKNIALVTQTIFAIGRTAYKHPEWRGPFLGPRPAEENRREFSEDVLRAGETVIGLQAGTNKMASQSGQNFGASRKIILGK
;
A
#
# COMPACT_ATOMS: atom_id res chain seq x y z
N MET A 1 -32.86 -18.45 -1.34
CA MET A 1 -31.53 -18.59 -0.71
C MET A 1 -30.54 -17.96 -1.68
N ASP A 2 -30.04 -16.78 -1.34
CA ASP A 2 -29.22 -15.96 -2.23
C ASP A 2 -27.74 -16.36 -2.13
N ASN A 3 -27.14 -16.86 -3.21
CA ASN A 3 -25.76 -17.37 -3.22
C ASN A 3 -24.73 -16.25 -3.07
N ILE A 4 -25.03 -15.06 -3.60
CA ILE A 4 -24.13 -13.91 -3.56
C ILE A 4 -24.01 -13.39 -2.12
N SER A 5 -25.12 -13.21 -1.41
CA SER A 5 -25.12 -12.83 0.00
C SER A 5 -24.41 -13.88 0.89
N GLN A 6 -24.56 -15.17 0.59
CA GLN A 6 -23.83 -16.22 1.31
C GLN A 6 -22.32 -16.10 1.10
N PHE A 7 -21.87 -15.87 -0.14
CA PHE A 7 -20.46 -15.64 -0.45
C PHE A 7 -19.90 -14.41 0.26
N GLN A 8 -20.60 -13.27 0.21
CA GLN A 8 -20.18 -12.03 0.89
C GLN A 8 -20.05 -12.24 2.40
N LYS A 9 -21.04 -12.89 3.03
CA LYS A 9 -20.99 -13.23 4.47
C LYS A 9 -19.82 -14.14 4.82
N ALA A 10 -19.51 -15.12 3.97
CA ALA A 10 -18.36 -15.99 4.17
C ALA A 10 -17.04 -15.20 4.06
N CYS A 11 -16.93 -14.27 3.12
CA CYS A 11 -15.74 -13.42 2.97
C CYS A 11 -15.50 -12.52 4.19
N ILE A 12 -16.56 -11.88 4.71
CA ILE A 12 -16.47 -11.07 5.95
C ILE A 12 -16.04 -11.94 7.12
N LYS A 13 -16.64 -13.11 7.29
CA LYS A 13 -16.27 -14.05 8.35
C LYS A 13 -14.82 -14.54 8.22
N TYR A 14 -14.33 -14.67 7.00
CA TYR A 14 -12.94 -15.02 6.70
C TYR A 14 -11.99 -13.83 6.90
N GLY A 15 -12.46 -12.62 7.23
CA GLY A 15 -11.60 -11.47 7.50
C GLY A 15 -11.21 -10.64 6.27
N VAL A 16 -11.93 -10.80 5.15
CA VAL A 16 -11.84 -9.88 4.02
C VAL A 16 -12.51 -8.55 4.42
N PRO A 17 -11.86 -7.39 4.22
CA PRO A 17 -12.47 -6.10 4.50
C PRO A 17 -13.73 -5.86 3.67
N ASP A 18 -14.75 -5.26 4.28
CA ASP A 18 -16.02 -4.92 3.60
C ASP A 18 -15.81 -4.01 2.39
N THR A 19 -14.79 -3.15 2.44
CA THR A 19 -14.39 -2.26 1.34
C THR A 19 -13.93 -3.00 0.09
N ASP A 20 -13.48 -4.24 0.24
CA ASP A 20 -12.95 -5.06 -0.84
C ASP A 20 -14.03 -6.01 -1.42
N LEU A 21 -15.28 -5.94 -0.95
CA LEU A 21 -16.39 -6.78 -1.40
C LEU A 21 -17.18 -6.12 -2.55
N PHE A 22 -17.44 -6.90 -3.59
CA PHE A 22 -18.37 -6.51 -4.65
C PHE A 22 -19.84 -6.58 -4.16
N GLN A 23 -20.70 -5.78 -4.79
CA GLN A 23 -22.15 -5.73 -4.56
C GLN A 23 -22.90 -6.66 -5.54
N THR A 24 -24.11 -7.09 -5.20
CA THR A 24 -24.89 -8.03 -6.02
C THR A 24 -25.04 -7.59 -7.48
N THR A 25 -25.24 -6.29 -7.73
CA THR A 25 -25.35 -5.69 -9.06
C THR A 25 -24.08 -5.81 -9.90
N ASP A 26 -22.91 -5.88 -9.26
CA ASP A 26 -21.62 -5.97 -9.96
C ASP A 26 -21.47 -7.30 -10.70
N LEU A 27 -22.00 -8.38 -10.12
CA LEU A 27 -21.99 -9.73 -10.70
C LEU A 27 -23.29 -10.05 -11.45
N TRP A 28 -24.45 -9.79 -10.86
CA TRP A 28 -25.75 -10.16 -11.42
C TRP A 28 -26.11 -9.36 -12.67
N ASP A 29 -25.99 -8.04 -12.60
CA ASP A 29 -26.23 -7.13 -13.73
C ASP A 29 -24.94 -6.83 -14.52
N GLN A 30 -23.84 -7.50 -14.17
CA GLN A 30 -22.51 -7.36 -14.78
C GLN A 30 -22.01 -5.91 -14.83
N LYS A 31 -22.39 -5.07 -13.85
CA LYS A 31 -22.01 -3.65 -13.82
C LYS A 31 -20.52 -3.46 -13.60
N ASN A 32 -19.85 -4.36 -12.87
CA ASN A 32 -18.44 -4.22 -12.52
C ASN A 32 -17.77 -5.56 -12.21
N ILE A 33 -17.51 -6.36 -13.25
CA ILE A 33 -16.80 -7.64 -13.13
C ILE A 33 -15.35 -7.48 -12.64
N ALA A 34 -14.75 -6.30 -12.88
CA ALA A 34 -13.42 -5.99 -12.37
C ALA A 34 -13.39 -5.97 -10.83
N LEU A 35 -14.44 -5.44 -10.18
CA LEU A 35 -14.55 -5.46 -8.72
C LEU A 35 -14.74 -6.88 -8.18
N VAL A 36 -15.53 -7.72 -8.85
CA VAL A 36 -15.66 -9.15 -8.51
C VAL A 36 -14.28 -9.83 -8.52
N THR A 37 -13.48 -9.55 -9.54
CA THR A 37 -12.13 -10.09 -9.66
C THR A 37 -11.21 -9.57 -8.54
N GLN A 38 -11.30 -8.28 -8.19
CA GLN A 38 -10.55 -7.70 -7.07
C GLN A 38 -10.92 -8.33 -5.73
N THR A 39 -12.20 -8.62 -5.48
CA THR A 39 -12.62 -9.36 -4.28
C THR A 39 -11.98 -10.74 -4.20
N ILE A 40 -11.84 -11.46 -5.33
CA ILE A 40 -11.15 -12.76 -5.36
C ILE A 40 -9.67 -12.61 -4.96
N PHE A 41 -8.98 -11.59 -5.49
CA PHE A 41 -7.60 -11.29 -5.06
C PHE A 41 -7.52 -10.85 -3.60
N ALA A 42 -8.55 -10.17 -3.07
CA ALA A 42 -8.63 -9.81 -1.65
C ALA A 42 -8.71 -11.06 -0.75
N ILE A 43 -9.52 -12.06 -1.12
CA ILE A 43 -9.56 -13.36 -0.44
C ILE A 43 -8.17 -14.03 -0.47
N GLY A 44 -7.51 -14.01 -1.64
CA GLY A 44 -6.15 -14.54 -1.79
C GLY A 44 -5.13 -13.90 -0.86
N ARG A 45 -5.19 -12.56 -0.70
CA ARG A 45 -4.35 -11.82 0.26
C ARG A 45 -4.70 -12.18 1.70
N THR A 46 -5.99 -12.28 2.03
CA THR A 46 -6.44 -12.62 3.39
C THR A 46 -5.98 -14.02 3.78
N ALA A 47 -5.95 -14.99 2.86
CA ALA A 47 -5.50 -16.35 3.14
C ALA A 47 -4.08 -16.45 3.73
N TYR A 48 -3.19 -15.49 3.44
CA TYR A 48 -1.86 -15.42 4.08
C TYR A 48 -1.90 -15.23 5.60
N LYS A 49 -3.02 -14.72 6.14
CA LYS A 49 -3.24 -14.53 7.57
C LYS A 49 -3.88 -15.74 8.27
N HIS A 50 -4.20 -16.80 7.52
CA HIS A 50 -4.89 -18.00 8.02
C HIS A 50 -3.92 -19.20 8.05
N PRO A 51 -3.33 -19.55 9.21
CA PRO A 51 -2.41 -20.68 9.32
C PRO A 51 -3.02 -22.04 8.98
N GLU A 52 -4.35 -22.16 9.08
CA GLU A 52 -5.12 -23.35 8.71
C GLU A 52 -5.24 -23.55 7.20
N TRP A 53 -4.97 -22.51 6.40
CA TRP A 53 -5.03 -22.59 4.94
C TRP A 53 -3.87 -23.43 4.39
N ARG A 54 -4.21 -24.57 3.79
CA ARG A 54 -3.24 -25.50 3.15
C ARG A 54 -3.29 -25.47 1.62
N GLY A 55 -4.12 -24.60 1.05
CA GLY A 55 -4.27 -24.45 -0.39
C GLY A 55 -3.18 -23.57 -1.02
N PRO A 56 -3.20 -23.42 -2.36
CA PRO A 56 -2.33 -22.47 -3.04
C PRO A 56 -2.66 -21.03 -2.63
N PHE A 57 -1.66 -20.15 -2.65
CA PHE A 57 -1.85 -18.72 -2.44
C PHE A 57 -2.05 -18.00 -3.77
N LEU A 58 -2.93 -17.00 -3.76
CA LEU A 58 -3.18 -16.13 -4.91
C LEU A 58 -2.57 -14.75 -4.66
N GLY A 59 -1.64 -14.36 -5.52
CA GLY A 59 -0.92 -13.08 -5.44
C GLY A 59 0.32 -13.11 -4.54
N PRO A 60 1.11 -12.03 -4.52
CA PRO A 60 2.33 -11.93 -3.73
C PRO A 60 2.01 -11.91 -2.23
N ARG A 61 2.94 -12.42 -1.43
CA ARG A 61 2.84 -12.37 0.04
C ARG A 61 2.79 -10.90 0.50
N PRO A 62 1.81 -10.52 1.34
CA PRO A 62 1.79 -9.20 1.96
C PRO A 62 3.09 -8.93 2.73
N ALA A 63 3.62 -7.72 2.63
CA ALA A 63 4.82 -7.34 3.36
C ALA A 63 4.53 -7.34 4.88
N GLU A 64 5.48 -7.88 5.64
CA GLU A 64 5.46 -7.85 7.10
C GLU A 64 6.35 -6.71 7.60
N GLU A 65 6.04 -6.17 8.78
CA GLU A 65 6.85 -5.14 9.40
C GLU A 65 8.25 -5.69 9.71
N ASN A 66 9.28 -5.08 9.13
CA ASN A 66 10.66 -5.41 9.43
C ASN A 66 11.21 -4.39 10.44
N ARG A 67 10.98 -4.65 11.73
CA ARG A 67 11.59 -3.87 12.81
C ARG A 67 13.06 -4.23 12.90
N ARG A 68 13.91 -3.24 12.62
CA ARG A 68 15.36 -3.37 12.78
C ARG A 68 15.77 -2.67 14.06
N GLU A 69 16.44 -3.42 14.92
CA GLU A 69 17.08 -2.88 16.10
C GLU A 69 18.53 -2.54 15.74
N PHE A 70 18.95 -1.32 16.08
CA PHE A 70 20.32 -0.86 15.90
C PHE A 70 20.97 -0.72 17.26
N SER A 71 22.27 -1.02 17.34
CA SER A 71 23.05 -0.74 18.55
C SER A 71 23.07 0.76 18.85
N GLU A 72 23.16 1.13 20.13
CA GLU A 72 23.30 2.52 20.59
C GLU A 72 24.39 3.31 19.85
N ASP A 73 25.53 2.69 19.56
CA ASP A 73 26.62 3.33 18.83
C ASP A 73 26.24 3.69 17.38
N VAL A 74 25.41 2.87 16.74
CA VAL A 74 24.90 3.13 15.38
C VAL A 74 23.82 4.21 15.40
N LEU A 75 22.95 4.21 16.41
CA LEU A 75 21.94 5.26 16.59
C LEU A 75 22.60 6.62 16.79
N ARG A 76 23.59 6.70 17.69
CA ARG A 76 24.38 7.90 17.97
C ARG A 76 25.21 8.37 16.79
N ALA A 77 25.77 7.44 16.00
CA ALA A 77 26.42 7.80 14.73
C ALA A 77 25.42 8.41 13.74
N GLY A 78 24.17 7.93 13.73
CA GLY A 78 23.09 8.48 12.90
C GLY A 78 22.75 9.93 13.22
N GLU A 79 22.85 10.36 14.48
CA GLU A 79 22.61 11.76 14.88
C GLU A 79 23.61 12.74 14.25
N THR A 80 24.80 12.26 13.89
CA THR A 80 25.84 13.07 13.22
C THR A 80 25.57 13.24 11.72
N VAL A 81 24.65 12.47 11.15
CA VAL A 81 24.27 12.55 9.74
C VAL A 81 23.25 13.66 9.55
N ILE A 82 23.74 14.84 9.15
CA ILE A 82 22.90 16.00 8.84
C ILE A 82 22.21 15.77 7.49
N GLY A 83 20.87 15.70 7.50
CA GLY A 83 20.07 15.57 6.28
C GLY A 83 20.26 16.75 5.32
N LEU A 84 20.06 16.52 4.01
CA LEU A 84 20.33 17.48 2.93
C LEU A 84 19.63 18.85 3.08
N GLN A 85 18.61 18.94 3.94
CA GLN A 85 17.84 20.16 4.22
C GLN A 85 17.96 20.65 5.68
N ALA A 86 18.80 20.04 6.51
CA ALA A 86 19.01 20.45 7.89
C ALA A 86 19.95 21.68 8.00
N GLY A 87 19.63 22.72 7.22
CA GLY A 87 20.22 24.05 7.30
C GLY A 87 19.16 25.06 7.73
N THR A 88 19.54 25.99 8.62
CA THR A 88 18.66 27.11 8.99
C THR A 88 18.72 28.21 7.92
N ASN A 89 17.58 28.59 7.38
CA ASN A 89 17.47 29.75 6.47
C ASN A 89 17.52 31.10 7.21
N LYS A 90 17.62 31.08 8.55
CA LYS A 90 17.59 32.29 9.40
C LYS A 90 18.92 33.03 9.50
N MET A 91 20.03 32.46 9.02
CA MET A 91 21.36 33.07 9.13
C MET A 91 21.88 33.54 7.76
N ALA A 92 22.14 32.62 6.83
CA ALA A 92 22.47 32.95 5.45
C ALA A 92 21.22 32.77 4.59
N SER A 93 20.75 33.85 3.95
CA SER A 93 19.73 33.77 2.91
C SER A 93 20.15 32.74 1.87
N GLN A 94 19.36 31.69 1.66
CA GLN A 94 19.54 30.68 0.61
C GLN A 94 19.27 31.25 -0.80
N SER A 95 19.39 32.57 -0.98
CA SER A 95 19.28 33.25 -2.26
C SER A 95 20.41 32.81 -3.19
N GLY A 96 20.07 32.13 -4.29
CA GLY A 96 21.02 31.70 -5.32
C GLY A 96 21.39 30.21 -5.28
N GLN A 97 20.93 29.44 -4.28
CA GLN A 97 21.08 27.98 -4.30
C GLN A 97 20.10 27.37 -5.31
N ASN A 98 20.61 26.79 -6.40
CA ASN A 98 19.82 26.09 -7.40
C ASN A 98 20.04 24.58 -7.25
N PHE A 99 19.04 23.87 -6.75
CA PHE A 99 19.05 22.41 -6.66
C PHE A 99 18.59 21.80 -7.98
N GLY A 100 19.55 21.57 -8.89
CA GLY A 100 19.32 20.93 -10.18
C GLY A 100 19.20 21.92 -11.34
N ALA A 101 19.07 21.39 -12.57
CA ALA A 101 18.90 22.23 -13.74
C ALA A 101 17.44 22.74 -13.82
N SER A 102 17.25 24.05 -13.97
CA SER A 102 15.91 24.62 -14.23
C SER A 102 15.33 23.98 -15.49
N ARG A 103 14.24 23.21 -15.35
CA ARG A 103 13.52 22.64 -16.50
C ARG A 103 12.95 23.80 -17.32
N LYS A 104 13.51 24.04 -18.51
CA LYS A 104 12.91 24.96 -19.49
C LYS A 104 11.61 24.31 -19.99
N ILE A 105 10.47 24.92 -19.68
CA ILE A 105 9.22 24.60 -20.38
C ILE A 105 9.35 25.23 -21.77
N ILE A 106 9.51 24.40 -22.81
CA ILE A 106 9.39 24.84 -24.20
C ILE A 106 7.90 24.83 -24.53
N LEU A 107 7.28 26.00 -24.59
CA LEU A 107 5.92 26.14 -25.12
C LEU A 107 6.02 26.36 -26.64
N GLY A 108 5.36 25.50 -27.43
CA GLY A 108 5.18 25.69 -28.88
C GLY A 108 6.04 24.82 -29.79
N LYS A 109 5.96 23.50 -29.67
CA LYS A 109 6.21 22.58 -30.78
C LYS A 109 5.01 21.66 -30.97
#